data_AF-A0A5E6N6L3-F1
#
_entry.id   AF-A0A5E6N6L3-F1
#
_cell.length_a   1.000
_cell.length_b   1.000
_cell.length_c   1.000
_cell.angle_alpha   90.00
_cell.angle_beta   90.00
_cell.angle_gamma   90.00
#
_symmetry.space_group_name_H-M   'P 1'
#
loop_
_entity.id
_entity.type
_entity.pdbx_description
1 polymer ?
#
loop_
_entity_poly.entity_id
_entity_poly.type
_entity_poly.pdbx_seq_one_letter_code
_entity_poly.pdbx_strand_id
1 'polypeptide(L)'
;MLISGGAGDDALLGGSGDDILIGGAGLDTFKAGSGNDTITVNNSDILTSTYVDGGEGYDKLVIKGDNTVNINLDELNIESVVLGGGVSTVTGNSNEIDYLIIGGSATNMITTAGGKDIIYGGETIDTINSGAGDDYIVAGDGNDIINAGGGDDIIYGGTGNDTINAGSGKDTIYLEGDLDVISGGSDADVFKLSYQDQAVKSGLTNLIKDFELGVDTLDLSNVKSIRSMDDITISTTYQNGKTYAKIEVGHNKNAIYLEGVSSSSLTKDSFKFYNHKAINLAEVSLSTNEDQSFTITSTQLLANAIDVDGDDLSVVSLSVVSSDVDNVTLTDNNNGTWTLIPKANFSGEITFNYQISDGYELTDAKLNLAVANLLDAAVSSSLMIDNAVIDSNNTLEVASNSTLALPIAAALNDTDGSETLSISIKNLPSEITLNNGIKTSRRLLLIKSK
;
A
#
# COMPACT_ATOMS: atom_id res chain seq x y z
N MET A 1 -6.63 -29.32 33.29
CA MET A 1 -7.36 -29.38 34.60
C MET A 1 -6.99 -28.16 35.45
N LEU A 2 -7.77 -27.78 36.48
CA LEU A 2 -7.35 -26.75 37.45
C LEU A 2 -7.00 -27.42 38.78
N ILE A 3 -5.80 -27.14 39.30
CA ILE A 3 -5.28 -27.66 40.57
C ILE A 3 -4.85 -26.47 41.43
N SER A 4 -5.30 -26.42 42.68
CA SER A 4 -4.91 -25.38 43.64
C SER A 4 -4.49 -26.00 44.97
N GLY A 5 -3.32 -25.61 45.49
CA GLY A 5 -2.80 -26.06 46.79
C GLY A 5 -3.48 -25.34 47.95
N GLY A 6 -3.56 -24.01 47.87
CA GLY A 6 -4.27 -23.18 48.83
C GLY A 6 -3.34 -22.62 49.89
N ALA A 7 -3.26 -23.25 51.06
CA ALA A 7 -2.39 -22.79 52.14
C ALA A 7 -1.66 -23.98 52.77
N GLY A 8 -0.37 -23.79 53.05
CA GLY A 8 0.55 -24.86 53.43
C GLY A 8 1.51 -25.18 52.28
N ASP A 9 2.42 -26.11 52.52
CA ASP A 9 3.37 -26.58 51.52
C ASP A 9 2.72 -27.72 50.73
N ASP A 10 2.31 -27.46 49.49
CA ASP A 10 1.53 -28.38 48.66
C ASP A 10 2.34 -29.00 47.51
N ALA A 11 1.95 -30.22 47.10
CA ALA A 11 2.52 -30.90 45.93
C ALA A 11 1.44 -31.05 44.84
N LEU A 12 1.62 -30.33 43.73
CA LEU A 12 0.68 -30.25 42.62
C LEU A 12 1.21 -31.08 41.44
N LEU A 13 0.39 -32.03 40.97
CA LEU A 13 0.69 -32.92 39.85
C LEU A 13 -0.38 -32.77 38.76
N GLY A 14 -0.03 -32.24 37.59
CA GLY A 14 -0.95 -32.04 36.46
C GLY A 14 -1.30 -33.35 35.75
N GLY A 15 -0.28 -34.04 35.24
CA GLY A 15 -0.42 -35.32 34.56
C GLY A 15 -0.40 -35.14 33.05
N SER A 16 -1.53 -35.40 32.38
CA SER A 16 -1.62 -35.27 30.92
C SER A 16 -2.72 -34.31 30.52
N GLY A 17 -2.47 -33.55 29.45
CA GLY A 17 -3.34 -32.50 28.93
C GLY A 17 -3.03 -31.14 29.58
N ASP A 18 -3.63 -30.09 29.03
CA ASP A 18 -3.34 -28.72 29.45
C ASP A 18 -3.92 -28.41 30.85
N ASP A 19 -3.03 -28.16 31.80
CA ASP A 19 -3.30 -27.98 33.22
C ASP A 19 -2.95 -26.58 33.72
N ILE A 20 -3.66 -26.14 34.77
CA ILE A 20 -3.41 -24.89 35.48
C ILE A 20 -3.13 -25.26 36.94
N LEU A 21 -1.91 -25.01 37.40
CA LEU A 21 -1.45 -25.30 38.75
C LEU A 21 -1.23 -23.98 39.50
N ILE A 22 -1.89 -23.80 40.64
CA ILE A 22 -1.79 -22.60 41.47
C ILE A 22 -1.40 -23.02 42.89
N GLY A 23 -0.17 -22.71 43.30
CA GLY A 23 0.36 -23.12 44.61
C GLY A 23 -0.47 -22.56 45.76
N GLY A 24 -0.44 -21.24 45.90
CA GLY A 24 -1.06 -20.57 47.05
C GLY A 24 -0.01 -20.35 48.13
N ALA A 25 -0.44 -20.06 49.36
CA ALA A 25 0.51 -19.65 50.39
C ALA A 25 1.28 -20.85 50.97
N GLY A 26 2.61 -20.83 50.91
CA GLY A 26 3.47 -21.90 51.45
C GLY A 26 4.56 -22.23 50.44
N LEU A 27 5.45 -23.17 50.76
CA LEU A 27 6.45 -23.65 49.81
C LEU A 27 5.87 -24.81 48.99
N ASP A 28 5.49 -24.53 47.76
CA ASP A 28 4.81 -25.50 46.90
C ASP A 28 5.78 -26.19 45.93
N THR A 29 5.38 -27.37 45.45
CA THR A 29 6.07 -28.16 44.41
C THR A 29 5.11 -28.43 43.25
N PHE A 30 5.58 -28.24 42.02
CA PHE A 30 4.81 -28.28 40.80
C PHE A 30 5.46 -29.24 39.80
N LYS A 31 4.70 -30.25 39.35
CA LYS A 31 5.05 -31.11 38.21
C LYS A 31 3.86 -31.10 37.23
N ALA A 32 3.96 -30.36 36.14
CA ALA A 32 2.81 -30.14 35.27
C ALA A 32 2.56 -31.35 34.36
N GLY A 33 3.59 -31.88 33.69
CA GLY A 33 3.55 -33.16 33.03
C GLY A 33 3.60 -33.03 31.50
N SER A 34 2.63 -33.59 30.80
CA SER A 34 2.54 -33.48 29.33
C SER A 34 1.34 -32.62 28.94
N GLY A 35 1.49 -31.68 28.02
CA GLY A 35 0.44 -30.73 27.66
C GLY A 35 0.99 -29.31 27.71
N ASN A 36 0.18 -28.32 27.35
CA ASN A 36 0.56 -26.93 27.49
C ASN A 36 0.04 -26.40 28.82
N ASP A 37 0.91 -26.34 29.82
CA ASP A 37 0.51 -26.10 31.19
C ASP A 37 0.74 -24.64 31.62
N THR A 38 0.07 -24.23 32.69
CA THR A 38 0.28 -22.92 33.33
C THR A 38 0.51 -23.11 34.81
N ILE A 39 1.70 -22.75 35.28
CA ILE A 39 2.12 -22.80 36.68
C ILE A 39 2.09 -21.38 37.25
N THR A 40 1.37 -21.17 38.36
CA THR A 40 1.35 -19.91 39.10
C THR A 40 1.98 -20.10 40.48
N VAL A 41 3.06 -19.36 40.72
CA VAL A 41 3.87 -19.39 41.95
C VAL A 41 3.80 -18.03 42.66
N ASN A 42 4.22 -17.98 43.92
CA ASN A 42 4.36 -16.73 44.66
C ASN A 42 5.69 -16.58 45.41
N ASN A 43 5.77 -15.53 46.22
CA ASN A 43 6.94 -15.16 47.03
C ASN A 43 7.50 -16.27 47.95
N SER A 44 6.73 -17.31 48.27
CA SER A 44 7.18 -18.40 49.16
C SER A 44 7.82 -19.56 48.40
N ASP A 45 7.66 -19.61 47.08
CA ASP A 45 8.10 -20.71 46.22
C ASP A 45 9.55 -20.58 45.76
N ILE A 46 10.16 -21.71 45.43
CA ILE A 46 11.55 -21.79 44.94
C ILE A 46 11.54 -22.22 43.47
N LEU A 47 12.22 -21.45 42.62
CA LEU A 47 12.27 -21.69 41.17
C LEU A 47 13.50 -22.50 40.77
N THR A 48 13.46 -23.80 41.05
CA THR A 48 14.47 -24.77 40.61
C THR A 48 13.78 -26.04 40.12
N SER A 49 14.46 -26.85 39.31
CA SER A 49 13.92 -28.11 38.75
C SER A 49 13.42 -29.13 39.80
N THR A 50 13.84 -28.96 41.06
CA THR A 50 13.34 -29.75 42.19
C THR A 50 11.90 -29.39 42.56
N TYR A 51 11.54 -28.11 42.46
CA TYR A 51 10.26 -27.56 42.91
C TYR A 51 9.32 -27.20 41.76
N VAL A 52 9.84 -26.86 40.58
CA VAL A 52 9.04 -26.46 39.41
C VAL A 52 9.53 -27.21 38.19
N ASP A 53 8.60 -27.72 37.40
CA ASP A 53 8.85 -28.48 36.17
C ASP A 53 7.58 -28.43 35.31
N GLY A 54 7.64 -27.77 34.16
CA GLY A 54 6.57 -27.74 33.16
C GLY A 54 6.41 -29.12 32.55
N GLY A 55 7.41 -29.56 31.80
CA GLY A 55 7.51 -30.93 31.32
C GLY A 55 7.52 -30.97 29.80
N GLU A 56 6.64 -31.76 29.20
CA GLU A 56 6.50 -31.82 27.75
C GLU A 56 5.38 -30.89 27.27
N GLY A 57 5.71 -29.95 26.40
CA GLY A 57 4.71 -29.08 25.78
C GLY A 57 5.23 -27.67 25.65
N TYR A 58 4.32 -26.72 25.57
CA TYR A 58 4.61 -25.29 25.69
C TYR A 58 4.04 -24.79 27.00
N ASP A 59 4.90 -24.62 27.98
CA ASP A 59 4.54 -24.38 29.37
C ASP A 59 4.77 -22.92 29.77
N LYS A 60 3.88 -22.44 30.64
CA LYS A 60 3.86 -21.06 31.11
C LYS A 60 4.05 -20.96 32.61
N LEU A 61 5.05 -20.18 33.04
CA LEU A 61 5.25 -19.79 34.42
C LEU A 61 4.72 -18.37 34.68
N VAL A 62 3.94 -18.18 35.74
CA VAL A 62 3.43 -16.88 36.18
C VAL A 62 3.88 -16.61 37.61
N ILE A 63 4.68 -15.56 37.78
CA ILE A 63 5.17 -15.14 39.09
C ILE A 63 4.19 -14.13 39.71
N LYS A 64 3.71 -14.41 40.92
CA LYS A 64 2.89 -13.48 41.70
C LYS A 64 3.66 -12.94 42.90
N GLY A 65 3.80 -11.62 42.96
CA GLY A 65 4.43 -10.92 44.06
C GLY A 65 5.61 -10.08 43.59
N ASP A 66 6.46 -9.69 44.52
CA ASP A 66 7.48 -8.65 44.40
C ASP A 66 8.88 -9.12 44.82
N ASN A 67 9.06 -10.43 45.00
CA ASN A 67 10.35 -11.01 45.34
C ASN A 67 11.34 -10.98 44.18
N THR A 68 12.63 -10.88 44.52
CA THR A 68 13.69 -11.14 43.57
C THR A 68 13.69 -12.60 43.16
N VAL A 69 13.66 -12.88 41.86
CA VAL A 69 13.63 -14.23 41.31
C VAL A 69 14.77 -14.47 40.33
N ASN A 70 15.28 -15.69 40.33
CA ASN A 70 16.21 -16.20 39.31
C ASN A 70 15.56 -17.40 38.65
N ILE A 71 15.45 -17.38 37.33
CA ILE A 71 14.71 -18.37 36.54
C ILE A 71 15.62 -18.88 35.44
N ASN A 72 15.83 -20.19 35.40
CA ASN A 72 16.41 -20.86 34.25
C ASN A 72 15.30 -21.64 33.54
N LEU A 73 14.84 -21.12 32.41
CA LEU A 73 13.68 -21.62 31.67
C LEU A 73 13.88 -23.06 31.21
N ASP A 74 15.09 -23.42 30.76
CA ASP A 74 15.40 -24.81 30.35
C ASP A 74 15.38 -25.78 31.52
N GLU A 75 15.93 -25.38 32.67
CA GLU A 75 15.96 -26.26 33.84
C GLU A 75 14.54 -26.54 34.37
N LEU A 76 13.62 -25.59 34.15
CA LEU A 76 12.23 -25.72 34.56
C LEU A 76 11.34 -26.31 33.46
N ASN A 77 11.86 -26.54 32.24
CA ASN A 77 11.07 -26.88 31.06
C ASN A 77 9.89 -25.89 30.87
N ILE A 78 10.23 -24.60 30.73
CA ILE A 78 9.26 -23.51 30.55
C ILE A 78 9.63 -22.71 29.31
N GLU A 79 8.67 -22.45 28.44
CA GLU A 79 8.86 -21.66 27.22
C GLU A 79 8.29 -20.24 27.36
N SER A 80 7.34 -20.03 28.28
CA SER A 80 6.77 -18.71 28.56
C SER A 80 6.84 -18.33 30.02
N VAL A 81 7.26 -17.10 30.32
CA VAL A 81 7.24 -16.57 31.68
C VAL A 81 6.60 -15.19 31.75
N VAL A 82 5.81 -14.95 32.80
CA VAL A 82 5.28 -13.64 33.17
C VAL A 82 5.82 -13.28 34.55
N LEU A 83 6.62 -12.22 34.61
CA LEU A 83 7.29 -11.76 35.81
C LEU A 83 6.36 -10.91 36.70
N GLY A 84 6.71 -10.88 37.99
CA GLY A 84 6.00 -10.11 39.02
C GLY A 84 6.53 -8.68 39.16
N GLY A 85 6.32 -8.06 40.32
CA GLY A 85 6.85 -6.72 40.62
C GLY A 85 8.25 -6.71 41.24
N GLY A 86 8.95 -7.85 41.24
CA GLY A 86 10.28 -7.99 41.83
C GLY A 86 11.38 -8.06 40.78
N VAL A 87 12.61 -7.69 41.17
CA VAL A 87 13.78 -7.76 40.28
C VAL A 87 14.00 -9.19 39.81
N SER A 88 14.10 -9.41 38.51
CA SER A 88 14.16 -10.77 37.95
C SER A 88 15.43 -10.99 37.13
N THR A 89 16.03 -12.17 37.27
CA THR A 89 17.00 -12.69 36.28
C THR A 89 16.36 -13.88 35.59
N VAL A 90 16.26 -13.83 34.27
CA VAL A 90 15.70 -14.90 33.43
C VAL A 90 16.75 -15.36 32.45
N THR A 91 16.94 -16.67 32.34
CA THR A 91 17.86 -17.27 31.37
C THR A 91 17.15 -18.38 30.58
N GLY A 92 17.21 -18.29 29.24
CA GLY A 92 16.91 -19.38 28.31
C GLY A 92 18.17 -19.68 27.49
N ASN A 93 18.70 -20.90 27.56
CA ASN A 93 19.99 -21.28 26.99
C ASN A 93 19.84 -22.17 25.74
N SER A 94 18.63 -22.57 25.40
CA SER A 94 18.38 -23.30 24.16
C SER A 94 18.61 -22.40 22.94
N ASN A 95 19.19 -22.96 21.89
CA ASN A 95 19.29 -22.27 20.59
C ASN A 95 18.13 -22.63 19.65
N GLU A 96 17.18 -23.44 20.13
CA GLU A 96 16.08 -23.99 19.32
C GLU A 96 14.70 -23.61 19.86
N ILE A 97 14.61 -23.07 21.08
CA ILE A 97 13.33 -22.76 21.72
C ILE A 97 13.03 -21.28 21.50
N ASP A 98 11.83 -20.99 21.02
CA ASP A 98 11.29 -19.64 20.95
C ASP A 98 10.64 -19.29 22.31
N TYR A 99 11.26 -18.43 23.10
CA TYR A 99 10.75 -18.02 24.40
C TYR A 99 9.78 -16.83 24.30
N LEU A 100 8.76 -16.81 25.15
CA LEU A 100 7.93 -15.62 25.41
C LEU A 100 8.16 -15.13 26.83
N ILE A 101 8.86 -14.00 26.96
CA ILE A 101 9.21 -13.41 28.25
C ILE A 101 8.45 -12.10 28.39
N ILE A 102 7.57 -12.01 29.39
CA ILE A 102 6.85 -10.79 29.74
C ILE A 102 7.38 -10.31 31.08
N GLY A 103 8.14 -9.22 31.03
CA GLY A 103 8.70 -8.56 32.17
C GLY A 103 7.68 -7.85 33.05
N GLY A 104 8.19 -7.37 34.18
CA GLY A 104 7.40 -6.90 35.30
C GLY A 104 7.48 -5.39 35.49
N SER A 105 7.16 -4.94 36.71
CA SER A 105 7.27 -3.52 37.09
C SER A 105 8.61 -3.15 37.75
N ALA A 106 9.61 -4.03 37.65
CA ALA A 106 10.91 -3.88 38.30
C ALA A 106 12.00 -4.28 37.32
N THR A 107 13.24 -3.86 37.59
CA THR A 107 14.39 -4.13 36.74
C THR A 107 14.60 -5.63 36.51
N ASN A 108 14.72 -6.00 35.25
CA ASN A 108 14.91 -7.36 34.78
C ASN A 108 16.25 -7.49 34.05
N MET A 109 16.90 -8.63 34.25
CA MET A 109 18.02 -9.09 33.43
C MET A 109 17.57 -10.33 32.69
N ILE A 110 17.34 -10.18 31.39
CA ILE A 110 16.80 -11.24 30.53
C ILE A 110 17.92 -11.65 29.57
N THR A 111 18.18 -12.95 29.50
CA THR A 111 19.15 -13.50 28.55
C THR A 111 18.58 -14.75 27.92
N THR A 112 18.29 -14.70 26.63
CA THR A 112 18.01 -15.89 25.82
C THR A 112 19.24 -16.21 24.96
N ALA A 113 19.20 -17.32 24.23
CA ALA A 113 20.37 -17.83 23.51
C ALA A 113 20.14 -17.89 22.01
N GLY A 114 19.16 -18.63 21.55
CA GLY A 114 18.66 -18.46 20.19
C GLY A 114 17.25 -19.00 20.05
N GLY A 115 16.75 -19.04 18.83
CA GLY A 115 15.30 -19.14 18.61
C GLY A 115 14.75 -17.77 18.24
N LYS A 116 13.45 -17.68 17.99
CA LYS A 116 12.76 -16.42 17.69
C LYS A 116 12.05 -15.94 18.94
N ASP A 117 12.75 -15.20 19.77
CA ASP A 117 12.28 -14.83 21.09
C ASP A 117 11.38 -13.59 21.02
N ILE A 118 10.36 -13.57 21.88
CA ILE A 118 9.51 -12.40 22.11
C ILE A 118 9.74 -11.94 23.54
N ILE A 119 10.35 -10.76 23.68
CA ILE A 119 10.75 -10.22 24.97
C ILE A 119 10.08 -8.85 25.18
N TYR A 120 9.35 -8.74 26.29
CA TYR A 120 8.89 -7.48 26.84
C TYR A 120 9.67 -7.21 28.13
N GLY A 121 10.45 -6.14 28.22
CA GLY A 121 11.23 -5.78 29.43
C GLY A 121 10.32 -5.28 30.56
N GLY A 122 9.36 -4.42 30.23
CA GLY A 122 8.33 -3.97 31.16
C GLY A 122 8.54 -2.52 31.60
N GLU A 123 8.44 -2.28 32.90
CA GLU A 123 8.75 -0.97 33.47
C GLU A 123 10.15 -0.98 34.09
N THR A 124 10.71 0.21 34.24
CA THR A 124 12.05 0.50 34.80
C THR A 124 13.20 0.01 33.90
N ILE A 125 14.44 0.21 34.38
CA ILE A 125 15.63 -0.11 33.58
C ILE A 125 15.79 -1.63 33.48
N ASP A 126 15.84 -2.14 32.26
CA ASP A 126 16.05 -3.54 31.93
C ASP A 126 17.37 -3.78 31.16
N THR A 127 17.87 -5.01 31.24
CA THR A 127 18.98 -5.49 30.41
C THR A 127 18.54 -6.75 29.68
N ILE A 128 18.52 -6.68 28.35
CA ILE A 128 18.04 -7.73 27.47
C ILE A 128 19.18 -8.17 26.56
N ASN A 129 19.46 -9.48 26.55
CA ASN A 129 20.31 -10.13 25.54
C ASN A 129 19.48 -11.25 24.89
N SER A 130 19.10 -11.15 23.63
CA SER A 130 18.22 -12.18 23.01
C SER A 130 18.97 -13.27 22.25
N GLY A 131 20.17 -12.98 21.78
CA GLY A 131 21.07 -14.01 21.26
C GLY A 131 20.93 -14.19 19.75
N ALA A 132 20.62 -15.38 19.26
CA ALA A 132 20.62 -15.69 17.83
C ALA A 132 19.24 -16.15 17.33
N GLY A 133 18.69 -15.45 16.35
CA GLY A 133 17.42 -15.73 15.68
C GLY A 133 16.68 -14.42 15.47
N ASP A 134 15.55 -14.46 14.77
CA ASP A 134 14.81 -13.24 14.45
C ASP A 134 13.94 -12.86 15.65
N ASP A 135 14.45 -11.98 16.51
CA ASP A 135 13.86 -11.65 17.79
C ASP A 135 12.92 -10.44 17.72
N TYR A 136 11.93 -10.40 18.61
CA TYR A 136 11.04 -9.26 18.81
C TYR A 136 11.20 -8.71 20.24
N ILE A 137 11.77 -7.52 20.35
CA ILE A 137 12.12 -6.91 21.63
C ILE A 137 11.35 -5.61 21.83
N VAL A 138 10.69 -5.49 22.98
CA VAL A 138 10.11 -4.23 23.49
C VAL A 138 10.63 -4.03 24.90
N ALA A 139 11.62 -3.17 25.09
CA ALA A 139 12.23 -3.00 26.41
C ALA A 139 11.27 -2.28 27.38
N GLY A 140 10.68 -1.16 26.96
CA GLY A 140 9.52 -0.58 27.66
C GLY A 140 9.84 0.77 28.28
N ASP A 141 9.50 0.99 29.55
CA ASP A 141 9.79 2.28 30.19
C ASP A 141 11.11 2.21 30.95
N GLY A 142 12.17 2.90 30.53
CA GLY A 142 13.46 2.70 31.19
C GLY A 142 14.59 3.45 30.52
N ASN A 143 15.81 3.18 30.97
CA ASN A 143 16.99 3.52 30.15
C ASN A 143 17.65 2.17 29.91
N ASP A 144 17.15 1.46 28.93
CA ASP A 144 17.36 0.03 28.79
C ASP A 144 18.65 -0.28 28.05
N ILE A 145 19.16 -1.49 28.25
CA ILE A 145 20.33 -2.01 27.54
C ILE A 145 19.88 -3.22 26.75
N ILE A 146 19.97 -3.14 25.43
CA ILE A 146 19.53 -4.18 24.50
C ILE A 146 20.72 -4.65 23.68
N ASN A 147 20.96 -5.96 23.67
CA ASN A 147 21.80 -6.64 22.68
C ASN A 147 20.95 -7.73 22.01
N ALA A 148 20.49 -7.49 20.79
CA ALA A 148 19.61 -8.46 20.13
C ALA A 148 20.42 -9.67 19.62
N GLY A 149 21.59 -9.41 19.04
CA GLY A 149 22.61 -10.42 18.81
C GLY A 149 22.74 -10.74 17.33
N GLY A 150 22.09 -11.77 16.81
CA GLY A 150 22.07 -11.93 15.36
C GLY A 150 20.83 -12.63 14.84
N GLY A 151 20.46 -12.38 13.60
CA GLY A 151 19.11 -12.62 13.10
C GLY A 151 18.54 -11.32 12.57
N ASP A 152 17.38 -11.36 11.92
CA ASP A 152 16.72 -10.13 11.48
C ASP A 152 15.78 -9.64 12.60
N ASP A 153 16.27 -8.75 13.46
CA ASP A 153 15.61 -8.38 14.71
C ASP A 153 14.64 -7.19 14.57
N ILE A 154 13.61 -7.14 15.42
CA ILE A 154 12.72 -5.99 15.57
C ILE A 154 12.83 -5.46 17.00
N ILE A 155 13.27 -4.20 17.13
CA ILE A 155 13.61 -3.62 18.43
C ILE A 155 12.83 -2.32 18.67
N TYR A 156 12.17 -2.25 19.82
CA TYR A 156 11.58 -1.07 20.41
C TYR A 156 12.27 -0.80 21.76
N GLY A 157 12.99 0.32 21.87
CA GLY A 157 13.55 0.75 23.15
C GLY A 157 12.45 1.16 24.14
N GLY A 158 11.40 1.80 23.64
CA GLY A 158 10.31 2.30 24.46
C GLY A 158 10.57 3.75 24.90
N THR A 159 10.24 4.06 26.15
CA THR A 159 10.45 5.40 26.71
C THR A 159 11.72 5.47 27.51
N GLY A 160 12.37 6.63 27.48
CA GLY A 160 13.65 6.89 28.12
C GLY A 160 14.85 6.60 27.23
N ASN A 161 16.06 6.76 27.77
CA ASN A 161 17.27 6.86 26.96
C ASN A 161 17.96 5.51 26.84
N ASP A 162 17.73 4.81 25.73
CA ASP A 162 18.14 3.42 25.59
C ASP A 162 19.52 3.26 24.94
N THR A 163 20.17 2.14 25.23
CA THR A 163 21.38 1.70 24.53
C THR A 163 21.08 0.40 23.79
N ILE A 164 21.11 0.47 22.46
CA ILE A 164 20.71 -0.61 21.59
C ILE A 164 21.91 -1.05 20.74
N ASN A 165 22.11 -2.36 20.66
CA ASN A 165 22.99 -3.01 19.71
C ASN A 165 22.20 -4.14 19.06
N ALA A 166 21.80 -3.97 17.80
CA ALA A 166 20.97 -4.94 17.11
C ALA A 166 21.80 -6.16 16.69
N GLY A 167 22.94 -5.95 16.03
CA GLY A 167 24.00 -6.95 15.97
C GLY A 167 24.27 -7.41 14.54
N SER A 168 23.99 -8.66 14.18
CA SER A 168 24.20 -9.12 12.80
C SER A 168 22.91 -9.58 12.16
N GLY A 169 22.60 -9.07 10.98
CA GLY A 169 21.36 -9.37 10.28
C GLY A 169 20.70 -8.09 9.81
N LYS A 170 19.50 -8.18 9.26
CA LYS A 170 18.80 -6.99 8.75
C LYS A 170 17.83 -6.50 9.81
N ASP A 171 18.32 -5.63 10.67
CA ASP A 171 17.59 -5.24 11.86
C ASP A 171 16.66 -4.06 11.58
N THR A 172 15.53 -4.02 12.29
CA THR A 172 14.62 -2.88 12.30
C THR A 172 14.53 -2.30 13.70
N ILE A 173 15.10 -1.11 13.88
CA ILE A 173 15.13 -0.41 15.17
C ILE A 173 14.16 0.78 15.11
N TYR A 174 13.17 0.79 16.01
CA TYR A 174 12.20 1.88 16.11
C TYR A 174 12.74 3.00 17.00
N LEU A 175 12.82 4.20 16.44
CA LEU A 175 13.23 5.42 17.12
C LEU A 175 11.99 6.06 17.74
N GLU A 176 11.79 5.82 19.03
CA GLU A 176 10.63 6.28 19.82
C GLU A 176 10.89 7.61 20.53
N GLY A 177 11.97 8.28 20.11
CA GLY A 177 12.30 9.70 20.26
C GLY A 177 12.54 10.17 21.67
N ASP A 178 13.07 9.32 22.50
CA ASP A 178 13.95 9.76 23.57
C ASP A 178 15.40 9.81 23.04
N LEU A 179 16.39 9.97 23.91
CA LEU A 179 17.80 9.99 23.51
C LEU A 179 18.40 8.60 23.54
N ASP A 180 18.29 7.92 22.41
CA ASP A 180 18.80 6.57 22.24
C ASP A 180 20.19 6.58 21.62
N VAL A 181 20.98 5.58 22.02
CA VAL A 181 22.32 5.32 21.49
C VAL A 181 22.30 3.95 20.84
N ILE A 182 22.45 3.92 19.52
CA ILE A 182 22.11 2.76 18.70
C ILE A 182 23.32 2.33 17.87
N SER A 183 23.54 1.03 17.81
CA SER A 183 24.32 0.33 16.78
C SER A 183 23.37 -0.57 16.01
N GLY A 184 23.34 -0.45 14.68
CA GLY A 184 22.68 -1.45 13.83
C GLY A 184 23.53 -2.72 13.74
N GLY A 185 24.84 -2.54 13.61
CA GLY A 185 25.81 -3.61 13.57
C GLY A 185 26.23 -3.94 12.14
N SER A 186 26.03 -5.17 11.69
CA SER A 186 26.43 -5.63 10.35
C SER A 186 25.23 -6.05 9.52
N ASP A 187 25.36 -5.89 8.20
CA ASP A 187 24.30 -6.07 7.21
C ASP A 187 23.40 -4.83 7.12
N ALA A 188 22.24 -4.94 6.46
CA ALA A 188 21.45 -3.78 6.03
C ALA A 188 20.36 -3.47 7.04
N ASP A 189 20.57 -2.40 7.82
CA ASP A 189 19.70 -2.04 8.94
C ASP A 189 18.73 -0.91 8.60
N VAL A 190 17.59 -0.92 9.28
CA VAL A 190 16.54 0.08 9.16
C VAL A 190 16.33 0.78 10.49
N PHE A 191 16.71 2.05 10.53
CA PHE A 191 16.44 2.93 11.67
C PHE A 191 15.14 3.68 11.40
N LYS A 192 14.05 3.25 12.02
CA LYS A 192 12.70 3.68 11.67
C LYS A 192 12.13 4.66 12.67
N LEU A 193 11.81 5.86 12.23
CA LEU A 193 11.16 6.85 13.08
C LEU A 193 9.71 6.41 13.39
N SER A 194 9.37 6.21 14.67
CA SER A 194 8.06 5.62 15.06
C SER A 194 6.90 6.65 15.08
N TYR A 195 7.19 7.94 14.91
CA TYR A 195 6.21 9.01 15.11
C TYR A 195 5.28 9.26 13.93
N GLN A 196 3.97 9.18 14.19
CA GLN A 196 2.91 9.63 13.29
C GLN A 196 2.56 11.10 13.57
N ASP A 197 3.16 12.06 12.85
CA ASP A 197 2.77 13.49 12.63
C ASP A 197 2.13 14.31 13.80
N GLN A 198 2.13 13.81 15.04
CA GLN A 198 1.51 14.39 16.22
C GLN A 198 2.60 14.75 17.22
N ALA A 199 2.78 16.06 17.38
CA ALA A 199 3.63 16.71 18.37
C ALA A 199 4.94 15.96 18.68
N VAL A 200 5.88 16.06 17.73
CA VAL A 200 7.30 15.95 18.05
C VAL A 200 7.58 16.77 19.32
N LYS A 201 7.87 16.13 20.45
CA LYS A 201 8.34 16.86 21.63
C LYS A 201 9.64 17.56 21.22
N SER A 202 9.78 18.85 21.52
CA SER A 202 10.99 19.60 21.13
C SER A 202 12.21 19.02 21.86
N GLY A 203 13.29 18.71 21.12
CA GLY A 203 14.59 18.36 21.71
C GLY A 203 14.96 16.88 21.74
N LEU A 204 14.29 16.03 20.95
CA LEU A 204 14.58 14.59 20.86
C LEU A 204 15.83 14.36 20.00
N THR A 205 16.72 13.46 20.44
CA THR A 205 18.01 13.25 19.78
C THR A 205 18.46 11.81 19.81
N ASN A 206 18.46 11.12 18.66
CA ASN A 206 19.00 9.76 18.53
C ASN A 206 20.44 9.79 18.02
N LEU A 207 21.30 8.90 18.51
CA LEU A 207 22.69 8.72 18.06
C LEU A 207 22.88 7.32 17.48
N ILE A 208 23.07 7.23 16.16
CA ILE A 208 23.44 6.00 15.46
C ILE A 208 24.97 5.99 15.29
N LYS A 209 25.63 4.95 15.78
CA LYS A 209 27.09 4.88 15.90
C LYS A 209 27.81 4.36 14.67
N ASP A 210 27.14 3.58 13.83
CA ASP A 210 27.75 2.73 12.81
C ASP A 210 27.06 2.75 11.45
N PHE A 211 26.17 3.73 11.19
CA PHE A 211 25.42 3.83 9.93
C PHE A 211 26.31 3.68 8.68
N GLU A 212 26.07 2.62 7.90
CA GLU A 212 26.79 2.28 6.67
C GLU A 212 26.07 2.81 5.42
N LEU A 213 26.75 3.68 4.67
CA LEU A 213 26.18 4.31 3.48
C LEU A 213 25.89 3.31 2.37
N GLY A 214 24.64 3.32 1.88
CA GLY A 214 24.20 2.45 0.78
C GLY A 214 23.90 1.00 1.22
N VAL A 215 24.02 0.74 2.52
CA VAL A 215 23.63 -0.51 3.17
C VAL A 215 22.46 -0.21 4.10
N ASP A 216 22.64 0.74 5.02
CA ASP A 216 21.63 1.13 5.99
C ASP A 216 20.65 2.17 5.45
N THR A 217 19.46 2.16 6.02
CA THR A 217 18.36 3.07 5.68
C THR A 217 17.82 3.77 6.91
N LEU A 218 17.69 5.10 6.83
CA LEU A 218 16.89 5.86 7.78
C LEU A 218 15.44 5.95 7.27
N ASP A 219 14.53 5.18 7.87
CA ASP A 219 13.12 5.16 7.49
C ASP A 219 12.35 6.30 8.18
N LEU A 220 12.06 7.35 7.41
CA LEU A 220 11.28 8.52 7.80
C LEU A 220 9.82 8.41 7.32
N SER A 221 9.42 7.28 6.73
CA SER A 221 8.13 7.14 6.05
C SER A 221 6.92 7.17 6.98
N ASN A 222 7.10 7.27 8.29
CA ASN A 222 5.99 7.49 9.22
C ASN A 222 5.67 8.98 9.42
N VAL A 223 6.54 9.89 9.00
CA VAL A 223 6.36 11.33 9.11
C VAL A 223 5.85 11.89 7.79
N LYS A 224 4.54 12.08 7.67
CA LYS A 224 3.86 12.50 6.42
C LYS A 224 4.29 13.86 5.88
N SER A 225 4.84 14.70 6.76
CA SER A 225 5.40 15.99 6.39
C SER A 225 6.79 15.91 5.75
N ILE A 226 7.43 14.73 5.75
CA ILE A 226 8.77 14.49 5.20
C ILE A 226 8.67 13.54 4.01
N ARG A 227 8.76 14.12 2.80
CA ARG A 227 8.45 13.47 1.52
C ARG A 227 9.67 13.35 0.63
N SER A 228 10.64 14.23 0.85
CA SER A 228 11.88 14.25 0.08
C SER A 228 13.04 14.78 0.91
N MET A 229 14.21 14.80 0.28
CA MET A 229 15.41 15.42 0.87
C MET A 229 15.23 16.91 1.18
N ASP A 230 14.34 17.61 0.46
CA ASP A 230 14.11 19.05 0.65
C ASP A 230 13.35 19.35 1.96
N ASP A 231 12.67 18.35 2.54
CA ASP A 231 11.92 18.49 3.79
C ASP A 231 12.78 18.28 5.05
N ILE A 232 14.05 17.93 4.88
CA ILE A 232 15.01 17.71 5.97
C ILE A 232 16.21 18.63 5.86
N THR A 233 16.83 18.97 6.99
CA THR A 233 18.08 19.73 7.00
C THR A 233 19.23 18.82 7.44
N ILE A 234 20.22 18.66 6.58
CA ILE A 234 21.43 17.89 6.88
C ILE A 234 22.60 18.86 7.10
N SER A 235 23.27 18.74 8.24
CA SER A 235 24.43 19.58 8.60
C SER A 235 25.54 18.75 9.25
N THR A 236 26.78 19.22 9.17
CA THR A 236 27.88 18.64 9.94
C THR A 236 27.93 19.29 11.33
N THR A 237 28.08 18.47 12.38
CA THR A 237 28.44 18.95 13.71
C THR A 237 29.68 18.23 14.24
N TYR A 238 30.39 18.89 15.15
CA TYR A 238 31.59 18.36 15.80
C TYR A 238 31.38 18.39 17.30
N GLN A 239 31.44 17.23 17.94
CA GLN A 239 31.30 17.10 19.39
C GLN A 239 32.30 16.08 19.91
N ASN A 240 32.97 16.38 21.02
CA ASN A 240 33.93 15.48 21.69
C ASN A 240 35.01 14.87 20.75
N GLY A 241 35.45 15.64 19.75
CA GLY A 241 36.47 15.19 18.79
C GLY A 241 35.95 14.24 17.70
N LYS A 242 34.65 13.98 17.65
CA LYS A 242 33.97 13.19 16.63
C LYS A 242 33.14 14.09 15.70
N THR A 243 32.96 13.63 14.47
CA THR A 243 32.14 14.28 13.45
C THR A 243 30.81 13.55 13.35
N TYR A 244 29.72 14.29 13.22
CA TYR A 244 28.39 13.73 13.02
C TYR A 244 27.70 14.40 11.84
N ALA A 245 26.99 13.61 11.04
CA ALA A 245 25.92 14.14 10.21
C ALA A 245 24.69 14.31 11.11
N LYS A 246 24.22 15.55 11.23
CA LYS A 246 22.99 15.90 11.95
C LYS A 246 21.87 16.07 10.94
N ILE A 247 20.85 15.21 11.03
CA ILE A 247 19.63 15.26 10.23
C ILE A 247 18.53 15.85 11.10
N GLU A 248 18.08 17.07 10.77
CA GLU A 248 16.93 17.69 11.41
C GLU A 248 15.65 17.34 10.64
N VAL A 249 14.69 16.71 11.35
CA VAL A 249 13.41 16.25 10.81
C VAL A 249 12.24 17.06 11.41
N GLY A 250 11.34 17.52 10.53
CA GLY A 250 10.09 18.19 10.89
C GLY A 250 10.22 19.62 11.48
N HIS A 251 9.09 20.27 11.75
CA HIS A 251 9.04 21.67 12.20
C HIS A 251 9.64 21.93 13.59
N ASN A 252 9.75 20.89 14.43
CA ASN A 252 10.26 20.98 15.79
C ASN A 252 11.76 20.65 15.91
N LYS A 253 12.45 20.41 14.79
CA LYS A 253 13.90 20.17 14.70
C LYS A 253 14.41 18.99 15.55
N ASN A 254 13.69 17.87 15.52
CA ASN A 254 14.26 16.62 16.04
C ASN A 254 15.51 16.29 15.26
N ALA A 255 16.54 15.80 15.95
CA ALA A 255 17.82 15.55 15.31
C ALA A 255 18.22 14.09 15.44
N ILE A 256 18.61 13.49 14.31
CA ILE A 256 19.26 12.18 14.28
C ILE A 256 20.73 12.44 13.96
N TYR A 257 21.61 11.88 14.77
CA TYR A 257 23.05 12.02 14.62
C TYR A 257 23.63 10.71 14.12
N LEU A 258 24.33 10.75 12.99
CA LEU A 258 25.09 9.63 12.47
C LEU A 258 26.56 9.89 12.76
N GLU A 259 27.16 9.08 13.64
CA GLU A 259 28.57 9.20 14.00
C GLU A 259 29.47 8.81 12.81
N GLY A 260 30.50 9.60 12.52
CA GLY A 260 31.49 9.27 11.49
C GLY A 260 31.01 9.44 10.05
N VAL A 261 29.71 9.65 9.82
CA VAL A 261 29.13 9.88 8.49
C VAL A 261 29.31 11.33 8.07
N SER A 262 29.71 11.54 6.81
CA SER A 262 29.76 12.88 6.22
C SER A 262 28.37 13.35 5.81
N SER A 263 27.99 14.57 6.17
CA SER A 263 26.69 15.12 5.76
C SER A 263 26.53 15.22 4.25
N SER A 264 27.63 15.39 3.49
CA SER A 264 27.60 15.49 2.03
C SER A 264 27.55 14.14 1.30
N SER A 265 27.73 13.02 2.01
CA SER A 265 27.65 11.69 1.41
C SER A 265 26.27 11.05 1.53
N LEU A 266 25.37 11.65 2.32
CA LEU A 266 23.98 11.23 2.40
C LEU A 266 23.25 11.62 1.12
N THR A 267 22.54 10.66 0.54
CA THR A 267 21.74 10.83 -0.67
C THR A 267 20.33 10.31 -0.43
N LYS A 268 19.43 10.44 -1.41
CA LYS A 268 18.06 9.92 -1.28
C LYS A 268 18.03 8.43 -0.92
N ASP A 269 19.04 7.67 -1.32
CA ASP A 269 19.14 6.22 -1.08
C ASP A 269 19.44 5.89 0.39
N SER A 270 19.90 6.87 1.19
CA SER A 270 20.10 6.73 2.64
C SER A 270 18.81 6.85 3.44
N PHE A 271 17.70 7.22 2.79
CA PHE A 271 16.43 7.52 3.45
C PHE A 271 15.28 6.80 2.76
N LYS A 272 14.25 6.52 3.54
CA LYS A 272 12.93 6.18 3.01
C LYS A 272 11.94 7.24 3.45
N PHE A 273 11.27 7.88 2.49
CA PHE A 273 10.34 8.97 2.72
C PHE A 273 8.89 8.48 2.72
N TYR A 274 7.97 9.32 3.21
CA TYR A 274 6.54 9.03 3.09
C TYR A 274 6.09 9.26 1.64
N ASN A 275 5.41 8.27 1.05
CA ASN A 275 4.81 8.36 -0.29
C ASN A 275 3.34 8.79 -0.21
N HIS A 276 2.96 9.80 -0.97
CA HIS A 276 1.59 10.17 -1.28
C HIS A 276 1.25 9.66 -2.67
N LYS A 277 0.23 8.81 -2.70
CA LYS A 277 -0.52 8.53 -3.92
C LYS A 277 -0.72 9.77 -4.82
N ALA A 278 -0.35 9.64 -6.09
CA ALA A 278 -0.59 10.64 -7.13
C ALA A 278 -2.02 11.22 -7.09
N ILE A 279 -2.16 12.52 -7.35
CA ILE A 279 -3.45 13.23 -7.31
C ILE A 279 -3.89 13.56 -8.74
N ASN A 280 -5.07 13.08 -9.14
CA ASN A 280 -5.73 13.56 -10.35
C ASN A 280 -6.62 14.78 -10.03
N LEU A 281 -6.23 15.96 -10.49
CA LEU A 281 -6.90 17.22 -10.16
C LEU A 281 -8.23 17.42 -10.91
N ALA A 282 -8.39 16.79 -12.08
CA ALA A 282 -9.59 16.90 -12.90
C ALA A 282 -9.69 15.75 -13.92
N GLU A 283 -10.92 15.41 -14.31
CA GLU A 283 -11.15 14.48 -15.42
C GLU A 283 -10.56 15.05 -16.74
N VAL A 284 -10.05 14.16 -17.59
CA VAL A 284 -9.54 14.54 -18.91
C VAL A 284 -10.70 14.62 -19.88
N SER A 285 -10.73 15.67 -20.71
CA SER A 285 -11.70 15.80 -21.80
C SER A 285 -10.99 15.90 -23.15
N LEU A 286 -11.32 14.98 -24.06
CA LEU A 286 -10.81 14.95 -25.43
C LEU A 286 -11.97 15.00 -26.42
N SER A 287 -11.67 15.27 -27.69
CA SER A 287 -12.65 15.17 -28.77
C SER A 287 -12.03 14.54 -30.01
N THR A 288 -12.86 13.82 -30.75
CA THR A 288 -12.55 13.25 -32.07
C THR A 288 -13.78 13.33 -32.95
N ASN A 289 -13.61 13.07 -34.25
CA ASN A 289 -14.74 12.77 -35.12
C ASN A 289 -15.00 11.25 -35.13
N GLU A 290 -16.23 10.87 -35.45
CA GLU A 290 -16.56 9.49 -35.79
C GLU A 290 -15.79 9.01 -37.03
N ASP A 291 -15.83 7.69 -37.27
CA ASP A 291 -15.21 7.00 -38.42
C ASP A 291 -13.70 7.16 -38.60
N GLN A 292 -13.03 7.80 -37.64
CA GLN A 292 -11.59 8.02 -37.68
C GLN A 292 -10.90 7.35 -36.50
N SER A 293 -9.71 6.81 -36.76
CA SER A 293 -8.84 6.37 -35.69
C SER A 293 -8.29 7.58 -34.94
N PHE A 294 -8.39 7.57 -33.63
CA PHE A 294 -7.79 8.55 -32.73
C PHE A 294 -6.73 7.88 -31.86
N THR A 295 -5.65 8.58 -31.56
CA THR A 295 -4.59 8.07 -30.66
C THR A 295 -4.60 8.86 -29.38
N ILE A 296 -4.86 8.17 -28.26
CA ILE A 296 -4.74 8.72 -26.91
C ILE A 296 -3.32 8.47 -26.43
N THR A 297 -2.65 9.49 -25.89
CA THR A 297 -1.31 9.35 -25.31
C THR A 297 -1.33 9.41 -23.79
N SER A 298 -0.38 8.77 -23.14
CA SER A 298 -0.18 8.89 -21.68
C SER A 298 -0.01 10.35 -21.25
N THR A 299 0.66 11.19 -22.05
CA THR A 299 0.78 12.63 -21.79
C THR A 299 -0.58 13.33 -21.69
N GLN A 300 -1.54 12.98 -22.55
CA GLN A 300 -2.90 13.54 -22.47
C GLN A 300 -3.62 13.09 -21.20
N LEU A 301 -3.44 11.82 -20.81
CA LEU A 301 -4.06 11.24 -19.62
C LEU A 301 -3.45 11.77 -18.31
N LEU A 302 -2.18 12.16 -18.33
CA LEU A 302 -1.46 12.72 -17.19
C LEU A 302 -1.56 14.25 -17.09
N ALA A 303 -2.25 14.92 -18.03
CA ALA A 303 -2.27 16.37 -18.11
C ALA A 303 -2.78 17.08 -16.83
N ASN A 304 -3.64 16.40 -16.06
CA ASN A 304 -4.21 16.91 -14.81
C ASN A 304 -3.68 16.18 -13.57
N ALA A 305 -2.72 15.28 -13.74
CA ALA A 305 -2.15 14.51 -12.65
C ALA A 305 -0.92 15.24 -12.10
N ILE A 306 -0.82 15.28 -10.78
CA ILE A 306 0.38 15.74 -10.08
C ILE A 306 0.77 14.71 -9.03
N ASP A 307 2.06 14.66 -8.74
CA ASP A 307 2.58 14.00 -7.58
C ASP A 307 3.13 15.06 -6.61
N VAL A 308 2.81 14.93 -5.33
CA VAL A 308 3.24 15.94 -4.33
C VAL A 308 4.64 15.67 -3.78
N ASP A 309 5.17 14.47 -3.99
CA ASP A 309 6.51 14.04 -3.58
C ASP A 309 7.52 14.18 -4.74
N GLY A 310 7.01 14.31 -5.97
CA GLY A 310 7.79 14.57 -7.17
C GLY A 310 8.14 13.33 -7.97
N ASP A 311 7.45 12.21 -7.70
CA ASP A 311 7.63 10.96 -8.42
C ASP A 311 7.14 11.03 -9.87
N ASP A 312 7.78 10.22 -10.73
CA ASP A 312 7.43 10.14 -12.15
C ASP A 312 6.08 9.41 -12.32
N LEU A 313 5.14 10.09 -12.98
CA LEU A 313 3.82 9.51 -13.22
C LEU A 313 3.76 8.72 -14.53
N SER A 314 3.04 7.60 -14.50
CA SER A 314 2.76 6.73 -15.64
C SER A 314 1.29 6.31 -15.67
N VAL A 315 0.82 5.83 -16.82
CA VAL A 315 -0.53 5.25 -16.94
C VAL A 315 -0.39 3.75 -17.14
N VAL A 316 -1.02 2.96 -16.29
CA VAL A 316 -0.87 1.50 -16.28
C VAL A 316 -2.04 0.76 -16.92
N SER A 317 -3.21 1.40 -17.04
CA SER A 317 -4.38 0.82 -17.68
C SER A 317 -5.28 1.91 -18.26
N LEU A 318 -5.94 1.63 -19.38
CA LEU A 318 -7.06 2.42 -19.93
C LEU A 318 -8.13 1.45 -20.42
N SER A 319 -9.37 1.67 -20.00
CA SER A 319 -10.49 0.79 -20.31
C SER A 319 -11.77 1.58 -20.55
N VAL A 320 -12.60 1.11 -21.47
CA VAL A 320 -13.92 1.69 -21.75
C VAL A 320 -14.87 1.32 -20.61
N VAL A 321 -15.68 2.26 -20.14
CA VAL A 321 -16.74 1.95 -19.17
C VAL A 321 -17.75 0.99 -19.81
N SER A 322 -18.25 0.02 -19.05
CA SER A 322 -19.11 -1.06 -19.56
C SER A 322 -20.36 -0.60 -20.34
N SER A 323 -20.89 0.59 -20.06
CA SER A 323 -22.03 1.17 -20.79
C SER A 323 -21.71 1.58 -22.22
N ASP A 324 -20.44 1.88 -22.51
CA ASP A 324 -20.00 2.42 -23.80
C ASP A 324 -19.16 1.42 -24.61
N VAL A 325 -18.96 0.19 -24.11
CA VAL A 325 -18.07 -0.81 -24.74
C VAL A 325 -18.49 -1.19 -26.17
N ASP A 326 -19.78 -1.09 -26.48
CA ASP A 326 -20.32 -1.37 -27.81
C ASP A 326 -20.15 -0.20 -28.79
N ASN A 327 -19.72 0.97 -28.31
CA ASN A 327 -19.62 2.21 -29.09
C ASN A 327 -18.18 2.50 -29.56
N VAL A 328 -17.19 1.72 -29.12
CA VAL A 328 -15.78 1.98 -29.46
C VAL A 328 -14.92 0.71 -29.40
N THR A 329 -13.95 0.62 -30.30
CA THR A 329 -12.84 -0.33 -30.17
C THR A 329 -11.62 0.39 -29.61
N LEU A 330 -11.07 -0.09 -28.50
CA LEU A 330 -9.86 0.41 -27.87
C LEU A 330 -8.76 -0.66 -27.96
N THR A 331 -7.59 -0.31 -28.48
CA THR A 331 -6.42 -1.18 -28.59
C THR A 331 -5.24 -0.54 -27.87
N ASP A 332 -4.63 -1.27 -26.94
CA ASP A 332 -3.38 -0.87 -26.31
C ASP A 332 -2.19 -1.18 -27.23
N ASN A 333 -1.38 -0.17 -27.53
CA ASN A 333 -0.21 -0.31 -28.38
C ASN A 333 1.06 -0.73 -27.60
N ASN A 334 0.96 -0.92 -26.27
CA ASN A 334 2.05 -1.31 -25.36
C ASN A 334 3.26 -0.37 -25.40
N ASN A 335 3.02 0.91 -25.71
CA ASN A 335 4.06 1.95 -25.79
C ASN A 335 3.61 3.28 -25.14
N GLY A 336 2.62 3.22 -24.24
CA GLY A 336 2.02 4.40 -23.62
C GLY A 336 1.02 5.14 -24.51
N THR A 337 0.54 4.50 -25.57
CA THR A 337 -0.53 5.02 -26.43
C THR A 337 -1.63 3.98 -26.63
N TRP A 338 -2.85 4.46 -26.85
CA TRP A 338 -4.00 3.64 -27.17
C TRP A 338 -4.63 4.12 -28.48
N THR A 339 -4.90 3.17 -29.38
CA THR A 339 -5.62 3.44 -30.61
C THR A 339 -7.10 3.18 -30.38
N LEU A 340 -7.90 4.20 -30.66
CA LEU A 340 -9.34 4.23 -30.49
C LEU A 340 -10.00 4.36 -31.86
N ILE A 341 -11.02 3.54 -32.11
CA ILE A 341 -11.86 3.62 -33.31
C ILE A 341 -13.32 3.64 -32.82
N PRO A 342 -14.01 4.79 -32.86
CA PRO A 342 -15.44 4.83 -32.58
C PRO A 342 -16.18 3.89 -33.53
N LYS A 343 -17.27 3.32 -33.06
CA LYS A 343 -18.16 2.55 -33.93
C LYS A 343 -18.66 3.47 -35.05
N ALA A 344 -18.78 2.90 -36.24
CA ALA A 344 -19.24 3.68 -37.38
C ALA A 344 -20.62 4.30 -37.08
N ASN A 345 -20.81 5.57 -37.46
CA ASN A 345 -22.05 6.33 -37.24
C ASN A 345 -22.38 6.62 -35.75
N PHE A 346 -21.41 6.47 -34.84
CA PHE A 346 -21.61 6.79 -33.43
C PHE A 346 -21.19 8.23 -33.15
N SER A 347 -22.14 9.00 -32.63
CA SER A 347 -21.91 10.33 -32.07
C SER A 347 -22.41 10.42 -30.62
N GLY A 348 -21.64 11.11 -29.79
CA GLY A 348 -21.91 11.22 -28.35
C GLY A 348 -20.65 11.15 -27.50
N GLU A 349 -20.85 11.05 -26.19
CA GLU A 349 -19.77 10.95 -25.22
C GLU A 349 -19.42 9.48 -24.95
N ILE A 350 -18.13 9.18 -24.80
CA ILE A 350 -17.62 7.88 -24.37
C ILE A 350 -16.77 8.09 -23.13
N THR A 351 -17.07 7.32 -22.07
CA THR A 351 -16.33 7.40 -20.80
C THR A 351 -15.31 6.26 -20.68
N PHE A 352 -14.11 6.59 -20.18
CA PHE A 352 -13.04 5.64 -19.91
C PHE A 352 -12.60 5.74 -18.45
N ASN A 353 -12.22 4.59 -17.88
CA ASN A 353 -11.46 4.53 -16.63
C ASN A 353 -9.99 4.25 -16.95
N TYR A 354 -9.09 4.93 -16.26
CA TYR A 354 -7.66 4.66 -16.32
C TYR A 354 -7.02 4.77 -14.93
N GLN A 355 -5.83 4.21 -14.78
CA GLN A 355 -5.07 4.24 -13.55
C GLN A 355 -3.71 4.90 -13.76
N ILE A 356 -3.41 5.86 -12.90
CA ILE A 356 -2.14 6.57 -12.83
C ILE A 356 -1.28 5.89 -11.76
N SER A 357 0.00 5.66 -12.03
CA SER A 357 0.95 5.17 -11.04
C SER A 357 2.11 6.15 -10.87
N ASP A 358 2.50 6.39 -9.63
CA ASP A 358 3.74 7.05 -9.21
C ASP A 358 4.91 6.05 -9.04
N GLY A 359 4.67 4.76 -9.32
CA GLY A 359 5.63 3.67 -9.10
C GLY A 359 5.39 2.89 -7.80
N TYR A 360 4.58 3.41 -6.88
CA TYR A 360 4.26 2.81 -5.58
C TYR A 360 2.78 2.49 -5.42
N GLU A 361 1.90 3.43 -5.78
CA GLU A 361 0.45 3.34 -5.64
C GLU A 361 -0.27 3.61 -6.98
N LEU A 362 -1.58 3.33 -7.02
CA LEU A 362 -2.43 3.49 -8.22
C LEU A 362 -3.62 4.42 -7.95
N THR A 363 -3.73 5.51 -8.72
CA THR A 363 -4.85 6.47 -8.67
C THR A 363 -5.83 6.27 -9.81
N ASP A 364 -7.09 6.01 -9.47
CA ASP A 364 -8.17 5.91 -10.44
C ASP A 364 -8.53 7.29 -11.01
N ALA A 365 -8.73 7.35 -12.32
CA ALA A 365 -9.04 8.56 -13.06
C ALA A 365 -10.00 8.28 -14.23
N LYS A 366 -10.57 9.35 -14.78
CA LYS A 366 -11.55 9.28 -15.87
C LYS A 366 -11.22 10.18 -17.03
N LEU A 367 -11.48 9.67 -18.22
CA LEU A 367 -11.41 10.39 -19.50
C LEU A 367 -12.82 10.39 -20.10
N ASN A 368 -13.30 11.57 -20.49
CA ASN A 368 -14.50 11.76 -21.30
C ASN A 368 -14.10 12.14 -22.72
N LEU A 369 -14.58 11.40 -23.72
CA LEU A 369 -14.31 11.64 -25.13
C LEU A 369 -15.60 12.05 -25.85
N ALA A 370 -15.62 13.25 -26.39
CA ALA A 370 -16.67 13.73 -27.27
C ALA A 370 -16.43 13.24 -28.70
N VAL A 371 -17.34 12.44 -29.25
CA VAL A 371 -17.32 12.00 -30.65
C VAL A 371 -18.30 12.86 -31.46
N ALA A 372 -17.75 13.70 -32.33
CA ALA A 372 -18.50 14.59 -33.20
C ALA A 372 -18.81 13.92 -34.54
N ASN A 373 -19.92 14.33 -35.14
CA ASN A 373 -20.34 13.83 -36.45
C ASN A 373 -19.30 14.18 -37.54
N LEU A 374 -19.12 13.28 -38.49
CA LEU A 374 -18.28 13.48 -39.66
C LEU A 374 -19.14 13.42 -40.93
N LEU A 375 -18.86 14.33 -41.87
CA LEU A 375 -19.59 14.37 -43.14
C LEU A 375 -19.47 13.06 -43.92
N ASP A 376 -20.61 12.39 -44.12
CA ASP A 376 -20.68 11.14 -44.84
C ASP A 376 -20.83 11.31 -46.36
N ALA A 377 -20.33 10.33 -47.12
CA ALA A 377 -20.54 10.28 -48.55
C ALA A 377 -21.94 9.76 -48.87
N ALA A 378 -22.78 10.57 -49.53
CA ALA A 378 -24.10 10.14 -49.96
C ALA A 378 -24.01 8.88 -50.85
N VAL A 379 -24.57 7.76 -50.39
CA VAL A 379 -24.63 6.52 -51.15
C VAL A 379 -25.75 6.63 -52.19
N SER A 380 -25.38 6.69 -53.48
CA SER A 380 -26.35 6.64 -54.58
C SER A 380 -26.50 5.21 -55.08
N SER A 381 -27.73 4.69 -55.03
CA SER A 381 -28.14 3.53 -55.82
C SER A 381 -28.80 3.98 -57.13
N SER A 382 -28.75 3.15 -58.18
CA SER A 382 -29.46 3.44 -59.43
C SER A 382 -30.97 3.53 -59.18
N LEU A 383 -31.58 4.70 -59.44
CA LEU A 383 -33.03 4.84 -59.44
C LEU A 383 -33.63 4.02 -60.58
N MET A 384 -34.37 2.97 -60.25
CA MET A 384 -35.32 2.34 -61.17
C MET A 384 -36.63 3.15 -61.11
N ILE A 385 -37.01 3.78 -62.24
CA ILE A 385 -38.32 4.41 -62.36
C ILE A 385 -39.32 3.30 -62.74
N ASP A 386 -40.09 2.83 -61.77
CA ASP A 386 -41.10 1.80 -62.02
C ASP A 386 -42.26 2.38 -62.85
N ASN A 387 -42.73 1.62 -63.85
CA ASN A 387 -43.82 1.98 -64.79
C ASN A 387 -43.61 3.18 -65.73
N ALA A 388 -42.39 3.64 -65.96
CA ALA A 388 -42.16 4.63 -67.02
C ALA A 388 -42.06 3.97 -68.40
N VAL A 389 -42.78 4.52 -69.39
CA VAL A 389 -42.53 4.19 -70.80
C VAL A 389 -41.25 4.89 -71.21
N ILE A 390 -40.17 4.12 -71.26
CA ILE A 390 -38.89 4.56 -71.83
C ILE A 390 -38.92 4.16 -73.30
N ASP A 391 -38.84 5.12 -74.21
CA ASP A 391 -38.79 4.82 -75.64
C ASP A 391 -37.45 4.18 -76.05
N SER A 392 -37.34 3.75 -77.31
CA SER A 392 -36.11 3.15 -77.83
C SER A 392 -34.89 4.09 -77.85
N ASN A 393 -35.09 5.38 -77.56
CA ASN A 393 -34.03 6.39 -77.48
C ASN A 393 -33.65 6.71 -76.03
N ASN A 394 -34.13 5.92 -75.07
CA ASN A 394 -33.90 6.11 -73.64
C ASN A 394 -34.50 7.43 -73.11
N THR A 395 -35.56 7.94 -73.74
CA THR A 395 -36.26 9.15 -73.31
C THR A 395 -37.46 8.78 -72.42
N LEU A 396 -37.66 9.61 -71.38
CA LEU A 396 -38.73 9.44 -70.41
C LEU A 396 -39.94 10.27 -70.85
N GLU A 397 -41.01 9.61 -71.30
CA GLU A 397 -42.25 10.32 -71.65
C GLU A 397 -43.17 10.46 -70.43
N VAL A 398 -43.44 11.71 -70.04
CA VAL A 398 -44.48 12.05 -69.05
C VAL A 398 -45.67 12.62 -69.81
N ALA A 399 -46.83 11.96 -69.72
CA ALA A 399 -48.05 12.42 -70.38
C ALA A 399 -48.47 13.82 -69.89
N SER A 400 -49.07 14.64 -70.76
CA SER A 400 -49.53 15.98 -70.39
C SER A 400 -50.53 15.93 -69.24
N ASN A 401 -50.37 16.81 -68.23
CA ASN A 401 -51.15 16.83 -66.98
C ASN A 401 -51.03 15.57 -66.11
N SER A 402 -50.02 14.74 -66.34
CA SER A 402 -49.72 13.61 -65.44
C SER A 402 -48.60 13.96 -64.47
N THR A 403 -48.53 13.17 -63.40
CA THR A 403 -47.42 13.22 -62.44
C THR A 403 -46.69 11.89 -62.46
N LEU A 404 -45.37 11.95 -62.52
CA LEU A 404 -44.51 10.78 -62.39
C LEU A 404 -43.81 10.84 -61.03
N ALA A 405 -44.04 9.83 -60.20
CA ALA A 405 -43.38 9.70 -58.92
C ALA A 405 -41.96 9.15 -59.12
N LEU A 406 -40.96 9.88 -58.61
CA LEU A 406 -39.59 9.40 -58.50
C LEU A 406 -39.40 8.74 -57.12
N PRO A 407 -39.09 7.42 -57.08
CA PRO A 407 -38.80 6.73 -55.83
C PRO A 407 -37.39 7.10 -55.33
N ILE A 408 -37.26 8.30 -54.76
CA ILE A 408 -36.00 8.82 -54.23
C ILE A 408 -35.65 8.30 -52.83
N ALA A 409 -36.66 7.81 -52.07
CA ALA A 409 -36.49 7.37 -50.69
C ALA A 409 -35.51 6.20 -50.50
N ALA A 410 -35.28 5.40 -51.55
CA ALA A 410 -34.37 4.25 -51.51
C ALA A 410 -32.98 4.56 -52.08
N ALA A 411 -32.79 5.74 -52.68
CA ALA A 411 -31.59 6.07 -53.45
C ALA A 411 -30.64 7.04 -52.75
N LEU A 412 -31.07 7.65 -51.65
CA LEU A 412 -30.26 8.51 -50.80
C LEU A 412 -30.55 8.11 -49.36
N ASN A 413 -29.58 7.43 -48.76
CA ASN A 413 -29.59 7.10 -47.35
C ASN A 413 -28.46 7.87 -46.69
N ASP A 414 -28.83 8.68 -45.71
CA ASP A 414 -27.91 9.17 -44.69
C ASP A 414 -27.89 8.07 -43.62
N THR A 415 -26.71 7.51 -43.36
CA THR A 415 -26.57 6.28 -42.58
C THR A 415 -26.83 6.53 -41.10
N ASP A 416 -26.60 7.75 -40.62
CA ASP A 416 -26.62 8.12 -39.21
C ASP A 416 -27.54 9.32 -38.91
N GLY A 417 -27.99 10.04 -39.94
CA GLY A 417 -28.90 11.17 -39.80
C GLY A 417 -28.21 12.47 -39.41
N SER A 418 -26.87 12.53 -39.49
CA SER A 418 -26.07 13.70 -39.13
C SER A 418 -26.16 14.81 -40.19
N GLU A 419 -26.56 14.49 -41.42
CA GLU A 419 -26.62 15.41 -42.55
C GLU A 419 -28.02 15.82 -43.00
N THR A 420 -28.08 16.96 -43.70
CA THR A 420 -29.24 17.29 -44.52
C THR A 420 -28.99 16.89 -45.97
N LEU A 421 -29.66 15.84 -46.43
CA LEU A 421 -29.64 15.44 -47.83
C LEU A 421 -30.43 16.41 -48.71
N SER A 422 -29.85 16.83 -49.84
CA SER A 422 -30.53 17.65 -50.85
C SER A 422 -30.42 17.03 -52.24
N ILE A 423 -31.48 17.16 -53.04
CA ILE A 423 -31.56 16.62 -54.41
C ILE A 423 -31.62 17.77 -55.39
N SER A 424 -30.77 17.74 -56.42
CA SER A 424 -30.87 18.63 -57.56
C SER A 424 -30.97 17.81 -58.85
N ILE A 425 -31.97 18.12 -59.68
CA ILE A 425 -32.12 17.55 -61.02
C ILE A 425 -31.78 18.66 -62.02
N LYS A 426 -30.77 18.42 -62.85
CA LYS A 426 -30.32 19.36 -63.88
C LYS A 426 -31.00 19.03 -65.21
N ASN A 427 -31.14 20.04 -66.07
CA ASN A 427 -31.63 19.91 -67.44
C ASN A 427 -33.09 19.41 -67.58
N LEU A 428 -33.96 19.80 -66.64
CA LEU A 428 -35.40 19.60 -66.79
C LEU A 428 -35.92 20.42 -67.99
N PRO A 429 -36.68 19.82 -68.92
CA PRO A 429 -37.42 20.56 -69.94
C PRO A 429 -38.32 21.61 -69.28
N SER A 430 -38.51 22.77 -69.93
CA SER A 430 -39.30 23.89 -69.37
C SER A 430 -40.76 23.53 -69.05
N GLU A 431 -41.28 22.47 -69.66
CA GLU A 431 -42.63 21.95 -69.45
C GLU A 431 -42.73 21.08 -68.18
N ILE A 432 -41.60 20.72 -67.55
CA ILE A 432 -41.57 19.85 -66.38
C ILE A 432 -41.16 20.64 -65.14
N THR A 433 -41.99 20.56 -64.10
CA THR A 433 -41.70 21.11 -62.77
C THR A 433 -41.47 19.99 -61.76
N LEU A 434 -40.63 20.27 -60.76
CA LEU A 434 -40.33 19.37 -59.68
C LEU A 434 -41.13 19.79 -58.43
N ASN A 435 -41.85 18.85 -57.82
CA ASN A 435 -42.58 19.11 -56.58
C ASN A 435 -42.24 18.08 -55.50
N ASN A 436 -42.06 18.55 -54.27
CA ASN A 436 -41.94 17.70 -53.09
C ASN A 436 -43.35 17.13 -52.81
N GLY A 437 -43.56 15.82 -52.96
CA GLY A 437 -44.86 15.20 -52.74
C GLY A 437 -45.42 15.43 -51.33
N ILE A 438 -46.67 15.00 -51.10
CA ILE A 438 -47.35 15.11 -49.80
C ILE A 438 -46.44 14.53 -48.70
N LYS A 439 -46.24 15.32 -47.62
CA LYS A 439 -45.28 15.15 -46.50
C LYS A 439 -45.13 13.73 -45.93
N THR A 440 -46.09 12.84 -46.15
CA THR A 440 -46.11 11.46 -45.63
C THR A 440 -45.44 10.41 -46.53
N SER A 441 -45.07 10.73 -47.78
CA SER A 441 -44.71 9.70 -48.77
C SER A 441 -43.25 9.67 -49.25
N ARG A 442 -42.35 10.56 -48.80
CA ARG A 442 -40.92 10.65 -49.22
C ARG A 442 -40.70 10.46 -50.76
N ARG A 443 -41.57 11.04 -51.60
CA ARG A 443 -41.53 10.94 -53.07
C ARG A 443 -41.38 12.33 -53.70
N LEU A 444 -40.56 12.45 -54.74
CA LEU A 444 -40.51 13.61 -55.63
C LEU A 444 -41.46 13.37 -56.81
N LEU A 445 -42.17 14.40 -57.29
CA LEU A 445 -43.05 14.28 -58.45
C LEU A 445 -42.55 15.18 -59.59
N LEU A 446 -42.42 14.60 -60.78
CA LEU A 446 -42.29 15.33 -62.05
C LEU A 446 -43.69 15.66 -62.56
N ILE A 447 -43.99 16.94 -62.80
CA ILE A 447 -45.30 17.41 -63.27
C ILE A 447 -45.12 18.09 -64.62
N LYS A 448 -45.76 17.55 -65.66
CA LYS A 448 -45.77 18.18 -66.99
C LYS A 448 -46.93 19.17 -67.12
N SER A 449 -46.62 20.46 -67.27
CA SER A 449 -47.61 21.50 -67.56
C SER A 449 -48.14 21.36 -68.99
N LYS A 450 -49.37 21.86 -69.22
CA LYS A 450 -50.07 21.78 -70.51
C LYS A 450 -49.25 22.19 -71.72
#